data_AF-A0A9D5ID97-F1
#
_entry.id   AF-A0A9D5ID97-F1
#
_cell.length_a   1.000
_cell.length_b   1.000
_cell.length_c   1.000
_cell.angle_alpha   90.00
_cell.angle_beta   90.00
_cell.angle_gamma   90.00
#
_symmetry.space_group_name_H-M   'P 1'
#
loop_
_entity.id
_entity.type
_entity.pdbx_description
1 polymer ?
#
loop_
_entity_poly.entity_id
_entity_poly.type
_entity_poly.pdbx_seq_one_letter_code
_entity_poly.pdbx_strand_id
1 'polypeptide(L)' 'MRNLGFTGPFAGPRHEQVELGPARLPIPSYNELSVPKLRDFLSEVEELLGREITLEEWTEL' A
#
# COMPACT_ATOMS: atom_id res chain seq x y z
N MET A 1 -0.04 4.94 5.38
CA MET A 1 -0.34 3.47 5.38
C MET A 1 -0.86 2.92 6.71
N ARG A 2 -0.33 3.36 7.86
CA ARG A 2 -0.77 2.88 9.19
C ARG A 2 -2.26 3.13 9.46
N ASN A 3 -2.79 4.23 8.93
CA ASN A 3 -4.20 4.59 9.04
C ASN A 3 -5.14 3.58 8.36
N LEU A 4 -4.64 2.82 7.39
CA LEU A 4 -5.38 1.75 6.71
C LEU A 4 -5.24 0.38 7.43
N GLY A 5 -4.59 0.33 8.60
CA GLY A 5 -4.40 -0.90 9.38
C GLY A 5 -3.15 -1.71 9.03
N PHE A 6 -2.29 -1.22 8.14
CA PHE A 6 -1.02 -1.86 7.82
C PHE A 6 0.02 -1.69 8.94
N THR A 7 0.83 -2.72 9.15
CA THR A 7 1.97 -2.76 10.08
C THR A 7 3.31 -2.76 9.34
N GLY A 8 4.37 -2.24 9.98
CA GLY A 8 5.70 -2.06 9.37
C GLY A 8 6.16 -0.58 9.28
N PRO A 9 7.06 -0.23 8.34
CA PRO A 9 7.62 -1.10 7.28
C PRO A 9 8.63 -2.13 7.82
N PHE A 10 8.73 -3.26 7.13
CA PHE A 10 9.70 -4.32 7.35
C PHE A 10 10.70 -4.37 6.19
N ALA A 11 11.98 -4.56 6.50
CA ALA A 11 13.02 -4.71 5.49
C ALA A 11 12.85 -6.04 4.73
N GLY A 12 12.42 -5.96 3.47
CA GLY A 12 12.36 -7.10 2.56
C GLY A 12 13.68 -7.29 1.78
N PRO A 13 13.81 -8.41 1.04
CA PRO A 13 15.03 -8.75 0.30
C PRO A 13 15.33 -7.83 -0.90
N ARG A 14 14.40 -6.96 -1.31
CA ARG A 14 14.59 -5.98 -2.40
C ARG A 14 13.98 -4.62 -2.08
N HIS A 15 12.78 -4.62 -1.50
CA HIS A 15 12.04 -3.42 -1.13
C HIS A 15 11.49 -3.56 0.29
N GLU A 16 11.22 -2.45 0.94
CA GLU A 16 10.43 -2.42 2.17
C GLU A 16 9.03 -2.99 1.92
N GLN A 17 8.44 -3.58 2.95
CA GLN A 17 7.13 -4.22 2.87
C GLN A 17 6.27 -3.78 4.05
N VAL A 18 4.95 -3.74 3.84
CA VAL A 18 3.95 -3.58 4.91
C VAL A 18 3.07 -4.82 5.00
N GLU A 19 2.56 -5.12 6.19
CA GLU A 19 1.71 -6.29 6.43
C GLU A 19 0.30 -5.89 6.85
N LEU A 20 -0.73 -6.55 6.30
CA LEU A 20 -2.13 -6.46 6.73
C LEU A 20 -2.62 -7.87 7.05
N GLY A 21 -2.65 -8.22 8.34
CA GLY A 21 -2.91 -9.60 8.76
C GLY A 21 -1.86 -10.57 8.16
N PRO A 22 -2.27 -11.62 7.42
CA PRO A 22 -1.33 -12.54 6.77
C PRO A 22 -0.78 -12.02 5.42
N ALA A 23 -1.33 -10.93 4.88
CA ALA A 23 -0.92 -10.40 3.58
C ALA A 23 0.31 -9.49 3.70
N ARG A 24 1.19 -9.56 2.70
CA ARG A 24 2.40 -8.73 2.58
C ARG A 24 2.35 -7.94 1.29
N LEU A 25 2.53 -6.63 1.39
CA LEU A 25 2.53 -5.73 0.26
C LEU A 25 3.91 -5.05 0.13
N PRO A 26 4.61 -5.22 -1.00
CA PRO A 26 5.86 -4.51 -1.24
C PRO A 26 5.60 -3.02 -1.47
N ILE A 27 6.31 -2.15 -0.75
CA ILE A 27 6.28 -0.72 -0.97
C ILE A 27 7.14 -0.40 -2.19
N PRO A 28 6.59 0.25 -3.23
CA PRO A 28 7.41 0.70 -4.35
C PRO A 28 8.49 1.68 -3.85
N SER A 29 9.77 1.36 -4.08
CA SER A 29 10.89 2.19 -3.61
C SER A 29 11.29 3.32 -4.58
N TYR A 30 10.43 3.65 -5.55
CA TYR A 30 10.71 4.70 -6.55
C TYR A 30 10.13 6.02 -6.08
N ASN A 31 10.91 7.10 -6.22
CA ASN A 31 10.48 8.45 -5.84
C ASN A 31 9.32 8.98 -6.69
N GLU A 32 9.11 8.41 -7.89
CA GLU A 32 8.03 8.76 -8.80
C GLU A 32 7.34 7.48 -9.29
N LEU A 33 6.03 7.40 -9.08
CA LEU A 33 5.18 6.35 -9.64
C LEU A 33 4.47 6.89 -10.88
N SER A 34 4.49 6.10 -11.96
CA SER A 34 3.63 6.40 -13.10
C SER A 34 2.16 6.26 -12.70
N VAL A 35 1.27 7.04 -13.31
CA VAL A 35 -0.17 6.98 -13.04
C VAL A 35 -0.74 5.56 -13.16
N PRO A 36 -0.38 4.73 -14.16
CA PRO A 36 -0.84 3.35 -14.23
C PRO A 36 -0.37 2.52 -13.03
N LYS A 37 0.90 2.67 -12.64
CA LYS A 37 1.48 1.89 -11.54
C LYS A 37 0.90 2.27 -10.18
N LEU A 38 0.59 3.56 -9.98
CA LEU A 38 -0.13 4.00 -8.80
C LEU A 38 -1.54 3.41 -8.75
N ARG A 39 -2.25 3.38 -9.90
CA ARG A 39 -3.57 2.76 -10.00
C ARG A 39 -3.53 1.27 -9.66
N ASP A 40 -2.59 0.53 -10.24
CA ASP A 40 -2.45 -0.91 -9.97
C ASP A 40 -2.16 -1.18 -8.49
N PHE A 41 -1.29 -0.37 -7.88
CA PHE A 41 -0.98 -0.48 -6.46
C PHE A 41 -2.20 -0.16 -5.58
N LEU A 42 -2.97 0.87 -5.92
CA LEU A 42 -4.19 1.21 -5.19
C LEU A 42 -5.21 0.07 -5.27
N SER A 43 -5.44 -0.49 -6.46
CA SER A 43 -6.34 -1.62 -6.64
C SER A 43 -5.91 -2.82 -5.77
N GLU A 44 -4.62 -3.15 -5.72
CA GLU A 44 -4.11 -4.23 -4.88
C GLU A 44 -4.36 -3.96 -3.39
N VAL A 45 -4.16 -2.72 -2.94
CA VAL A 45 -4.44 -2.32 -1.56
C VAL A 45 -5.94 -2.44 -1.24
N GLU A 46 -6.82 -1.97 -2.14
CA GLU A 46 -8.27 -2.03 -1.97
C GLU A 46 -8.79 -3.48 -1.94
N GLU A 47 -8.23 -4.35 -2.78
CA GLU A 47 -8.51 -5.79 -2.76
C GLU A 47 -8.09 -6.42 -1.43
N LEU A 48 -6.91 -6.07 -0.90
CA LEU A 48 -6.43 -6.55 0.40
C LEU A 48 -7.29 -6.03 1.56
N LEU A 49 -7.79 -4.79 1.47
CA LEU A 49 -8.70 -4.21 2.46
C LEU A 49 -10.12 -4.76 2.35
N GLY A 50 -10.49 -5.33 1.20
CA GLY A 50 -11.86 -5.75 0.88
C GLY A 50 -12.84 -4.58 0.71
N ARG A 51 -12.33 -3.37 0.46
CA ARG A 51 -13.10 -2.14 0.25
C ARG A 51 -12.26 -1.09 -0.49
N GLU A 52 -12.94 -0.13 -1.10
CA GLU A 52 -12.30 1.05 -1.70
C GLU A 52 -11.74 1.98 -0.62
N ILE A 53 -10.65 2.69 -0.95
CA ILE A 53 -10.08 3.77 -0.15
C ILE A 53 -10.80 5.06 -0.55
N THR A 54 -11.38 5.77 0.42
CA THR A 54 -12.01 7.06 0.11
C THR A 54 -10.98 8.13 -0.17
N LEU A 55 -11.40 9.20 -0.85
CA LEU A 55 -10.52 10.34 -1.11
C LEU A 55 -10.03 10.99 0.20
N GLU A 56 -10.88 11.03 1.23
CA GLU A 56 -10.49 11.53 2.55
C GLU A 56 -9.38 10.67 3.16
N GLU A 57 -9.56 9.34 3.18
CA GLU A 57 -8.55 8.42 3.71
C GLU A 57 -7.23 8.50 2.94
N TRP A 58 -7.31 8.65 1.62
CA TRP A 58 -6.14 8.85 0.77
C TRP A 58 -5.40 10.15 1.09
N THR A 59 -6.13 11.21 1.41
CA THR A 59 -5.55 12.53 1.71
C THR A 59 -4.89 12.56 3.09
N GLU A 60 -5.27 11.65 3.99
CA GLU A 60 -4.74 11.53 5.36
C GLU A 60 -3.64 10.45 5.53
N LEU A 61 -3.12 9.87 4.44
CA LEU A 61 -2.28 8.65 4.43
C LEU A 61 -0.81 8.79 4.84
#